data_AF-A0A917PL60-F1
#
_entry.id   AF-A0A917PL60-F1
#
_cell.length_a   1.000
_cell.length_b   1.000
_cell.length_c   1.000
_cell.angle_alpha   90.00
_cell.angle_beta   90.00
_cell.angle_gamma   90.00
#
_symmetry.space_group_name_H-M   'P 1'
#
loop_
_entity.id
_entity.type
_entity.pdbx_description
1 polymer ?
#
loop_
_entity_poly.entity_id
_entity_poly.type
_entity_poly.pdbx_seq_one_letter_code
_entity_poly.pdbx_strand_id
1 'polypeptide(L)' 'MESFLQVRKSTEEQLGRELYERELVFLQWVYERYTEENKQQVNIGL' A
#
# COMPACT_ATOMS: atom_id res chain seq x y z
N MET A 1 -6.02 -9.86 0.10
CA MET A 1 -5.22 -8.64 0.32
C MET A 1 -4.49 -8.33 -0.96
N GLU A 2 -4.59 -7.10 -1.45
CA GLU A 2 -3.80 -6.65 -2.60
C GLU A 2 -2.31 -6.63 -2.22
N SER A 3 -1.45 -7.02 -3.16
CA SER A 3 0.00 -6.93 -3.00
C SER A 3 0.47 -5.49 -3.12
N PHE A 4 1.56 -5.13 -2.45
CA PHE A 4 2.22 -3.83 -2.63
C PHE A 4 2.48 -3.50 -4.10
N LEU A 5 2.89 -4.51 -4.91
CA LEU A 5 3.14 -4.33 -6.34
C LEU A 5 1.86 -3.97 -7.12
N GLN A 6 0.71 -4.50 -6.70
CA GLN A 6 -0.58 -4.20 -7.31
C GLN A 6 -1.02 -2.78 -6.98
N VAL A 7 -0.84 -2.34 -5.72
CA VAL A 7 -1.10 -0.97 -5.27
C VAL A 7 -0.19 0.02 -6.01
N ARG A 8 1.11 -0.29 -6.13
CA ARG A 8 2.07 0.52 -6.88
C ARG A 8 1.64 0.68 -8.34
N LYS A 9 1.39 -0.43 -9.04
CA LYS A 9 1.00 -0.41 -10.44
C LYS A 9 -0.29 0.39 -10.66
N SER A 10 -1.30 0.19 -9.82
CA SER A 10 -2.55 0.95 -9.88
C SER A 10 -2.33 2.46 -9.70
N THR A 11 -1.47 2.83 -8.75
CA THR A 11 -1.11 4.24 -8.49
C THR A 11 -0.36 4.86 -9.68
N GLU A 12 0.56 4.12 -10.29
CA GLU A 12 1.29 4.54 -11.50
C GLU A 12 0.33 4.71 -12.70
N GLU A 13 -0.62 3.79 -12.87
CA GLU A 13 -1.65 3.88 -13.90
C GLU A 13 -2.58 5.09 -13.69
N GLN A 14 -2.98 5.38 -12.46
CA GLN A 14 -3.82 6.54 -12.13
C GLN A 14 -3.10 7.87 -12.33
N LEU A 15 -1.79 7.92 -12.06
CA LEU A 15 -0.97 9.11 -12.25
C LEU A 15 -0.53 9.29 -13.71
N GLY A 16 -0.61 8.25 -14.54
CA GLY A 16 -0.10 8.24 -15.90
C GLY A 16 1.43 8.38 -15.99
N ARG A 17 2.13 8.07 -14.89
CA ARG A 17 3.60 8.13 -14.79
C ARG A 17 4.10 7.17 -13.71
N GLU A 18 5.38 6.83 -13.81
CA GLU A 18 6.07 6.11 -12.74
C GLU A 18 6.18 6.97 -11.48
N LEU A 19 6.19 6.31 -10.33
CA LEU A 19 6.39 6.95 -9.04
C LEU A 19 7.86 7.35 -8.86
N TYR A 20 8.10 8.55 -8.36
CA TYR A 20 9.44 8.95 -7.96
C TYR A 20 9.85 8.21 -6.69
N GLU A 21 11.16 8.12 -6.42
CA GLU A 21 11.72 7.40 -5.27
C GLU A 21 11.06 7.79 -3.93
N ARG A 22 10.83 9.08 -3.70
CA ARG A 22 10.15 9.57 -2.48
C ARG A 22 8.70 9.10 -2.38
N GLU A 23 8.00 9.04 -3.51
CA GLU A 23 6.61 8.58 -3.55
C GLU A 23 6.52 7.07 -3.34
N LEU A 24 7.50 6.30 -3.83
CA LEU A 24 7.61 4.87 -3.55
C LEU A 24 7.82 4.59 -2.06
N VAL A 25 8.74 5.32 -1.41
CA VAL A 25 8.98 5.21 0.05
C VAL A 25 7.71 5.54 0.83
N PHE A 26 7.01 6.61 0.44
CA PHE A 26 5.74 6.99 1.06
C PHE A 26 4.66 5.90 0.87
N LEU A 27 4.49 5.41 -0.35
CA LEU A 27 3.49 4.39 -0.67
C LEU A 27 3.75 3.08 0.07
N GLN A 28 5.02 2.69 0.20
CA GLN A 28 5.43 1.53 0.97
C GLN A 28 5.04 1.67 2.45
N TRP A 29 5.36 2.81 3.05
CA TRP A 29 5.00 3.09 4.45
C TRP A 29 3.49 3.08 4.67
N VAL A 30 2.70 3.61 3.73
CA VAL A 30 1.23 3.57 3.80
C VAL A 30 0.73 2.13 3.73
N TYR A 31 1.26 1.34 2.80
CA TYR A 31 0.87 -0.05 2.62
C TYR A 31 1.18 -0.91 3.85
N GLU A 32 2.34 -0.71 4.47
CA GLU A 32 2.75 -1.42 5.68
C GLU A 32 1.81 -1.12 6.84
N ARG A 33 1.48 0.16 7.07
CA ARG A 33 0.52 0.57 8.12
C ARG A 33 -0.87 0.03 7.88
N TYR A 34 -1.39 0.17 6.66
CA TYR A 34 -2.69 -0.39 6.30
C TYR A 34 -2.74 -1.90 6.55
N THR A 35 -1.67 -2.63 6.20
CA THR A 35 -1.58 -4.07 6.42
C THR A 35 -1.53 -4.42 7.91
N GLU A 36 -0.81 -3.65 8.72
CA GLU A 36 -0.75 -3.81 10.17
C GLU A 36 -2.10 -3.57 10.83
N GLU A 37 -2.78 -2.48 10.47
CA GLU A 37 -4.12 -2.16 10.97
C GLU A 37 -5.16 -3.23 10.59
N ASN A 38 -5.11 -3.74 9.36
CA ASN A 38 -5.99 -4.84 8.94
C ASN A 38 -5.72 -6.14 9.71
N LYS A 39 -4.46 -6.46 10.01
CA LYS A 39 -4.11 -7.63 10.85
C LYS A 39 -4.65 -7.45 12.28
N GLN A 40 -4.58 -6.24 12.83
CA GLN A 40 -5.10 -5.95 14.15
C GLN A 40 -6.63 -6.04 14.21
N GLN A 41 -7.36 -5.59 13.18
CA GLN A 41 -8.81 -5.72 13.12
C GLN A 41 -9.29 -7.19 13.03
N VAL A 42 -8.55 -8.07 12.35
CA VAL A 42 -8.86 -9.52 12.33
C VAL A 42 -8.66 -10.15 13.72
N ASN A 43 -7.74 -9.62 14.54
CA ASN A 43 -7.36 -10.21 15.81
C ASN A 43 -8.21 -9.74 17.01
N ILE A 44 -9.07 -8.73 16.84
CA ILE A 44 -9.99 -8.21 17.88
C ILE A 44 -11.39 -8.84 17.74
N GLY A 45 -11.63 -9.62 16.68
CA GLY A 45 -12.90 -10.30 16.39
C GLY A 45 -12.96 -11.79 16.73
N LEU A 46 -12.14 -12.28 17.68
CA LEU A 46 -12.15 -13.66 18.18
C LEU A 46 -12.42 -13.73 19.68
#